data_AF-A0A5B7ADX6-F1
#
_entry.id   AF-A0A5B7ADX6-F1
#
_cell.length_a   1.000
_cell.length_b   1.000
_cell.length_c   1.000
_cell.angle_alpha   90.00
_cell.angle_beta   90.00
_cell.angle_gamma   90.00
#
_symmetry.space_group_name_H-M   'P 1'
#
loop_
_entity.id
_entity.type
_entity.pdbx_description
1 polymer ?
#
loop_
_entity_poly.entity_id
_entity_poly.type
_entity_poly.pdbx_seq_one_letter_code
_entity_poly.pdbx_strand_id
1 'polypeptide(L)'
;MSSHHCGNFVVQALLSHARDQGHMELIWEELGSKFKDLLEMGRSGVVASLIAASQKLHSHEHKCCHTLAAAVCSANESPTGIVPRILFLESYFCCKDKSNWNWPKAVKMHVMGSLILQSVFRLPSESIQPYITSITSMEANHILEASKDSGGARVIEAFLSSNASGKLKRKLVVKLQGHFGELSMHPSGSFTVEKCFNTSNVSLREAIVLELLAVQTELSKT
;
A
#
# COMPACT_ATOMS: atom_id res chain seq x y z
N MET A 1 6.54 24.68 -9.25
CA MET A 1 7.65 24.03 -8.51
C MET A 1 7.50 22.52 -8.39
N SER A 2 6.33 22.00 -7.98
CA SER A 2 6.11 20.56 -7.76
C SER A 2 6.25 19.66 -9.00
N SER A 3 6.06 20.20 -10.21
CA SER A 3 6.28 19.50 -11.48
C SER A 3 7.76 19.48 -11.92
N HIS A 4 8.56 20.40 -11.40
CA HIS A 4 9.94 20.61 -11.83
C HIS A 4 10.86 19.48 -11.36
N HIS A 5 11.75 19.01 -12.24
CA HIS A 5 12.65 17.87 -11.99
C HIS A 5 13.52 17.99 -10.72
N CYS A 6 13.98 19.20 -10.36
CA CYS A 6 14.66 19.45 -9.08
C CYS A 6 13.74 20.09 -8.03
N GLY A 7 12.79 20.93 -8.48
CA GLY A 7 11.97 21.75 -7.60
C GLY A 7 10.99 20.94 -6.74
N ASN A 8 10.59 19.76 -7.22
CA ASN A 8 9.71 18.86 -6.49
C ASN A 8 10.33 18.36 -5.17
N PHE A 9 11.65 18.19 -5.08
CA PHE A 9 12.31 17.74 -3.85
C PHE A 9 12.27 18.82 -2.76
N VAL A 10 12.37 20.09 -3.16
CA VAL A 10 12.17 21.22 -2.24
C VAL A 10 10.75 21.24 -1.70
N VAL A 11 9.76 20.94 -2.55
CA VAL A 11 8.36 20.82 -2.11
C VAL A 11 8.17 19.64 -1.15
N GLN A 12 8.78 18.47 -1.43
CA GLN A 12 8.76 17.34 -0.50
C GLN A 12 9.36 17.71 0.86
N ALA A 13 10.49 18.42 0.87
CA ALA A 13 11.11 18.91 2.10
C ALA A 13 10.20 19.90 2.84
N LEU A 14 9.58 20.85 2.13
CA LEU A 14 8.62 21.80 2.70
C LEU A 14 7.45 21.08 3.38
N LEU A 15 6.83 20.12 2.69
CA LEU A 15 5.73 19.30 3.21
C LEU A 15 6.13 18.56 4.49
N SER A 16 7.29 17.91 4.48
CA SER A 16 7.82 17.19 5.64
C SER A 16 8.03 18.10 6.87
N HIS A 17 8.25 19.41 6.66
CA HIS A 17 8.47 20.39 7.72
C HIS A 17 7.26 21.29 8.04
N ALA A 18 6.11 21.09 7.40
CA ALA A 18 4.86 21.78 7.75
C ALA A 18 4.54 21.57 9.25
N ARG A 19 4.19 22.63 9.97
CA ARG A 19 4.14 22.65 11.45
C ARG A 19 2.74 22.66 12.04
N ASP A 20 1.76 23.14 11.30
CA ASP A 20 0.41 23.36 11.79
C ASP A 20 -0.63 23.17 10.68
N GLN A 21 -1.90 23.16 11.07
CA GLN A 21 -3.01 22.93 10.16
C GLN A 21 -3.21 24.09 9.16
N GLY A 22 -2.77 25.32 9.49
CA GLY A 22 -2.83 26.46 8.57
C GLY A 22 -1.89 26.29 7.39
N HIS A 23 -0.66 25.81 7.64
CA HIS A 23 0.25 25.38 6.57
C HIS A 23 -0.39 24.30 5.70
N MET A 24 -1.06 23.32 6.32
CA MET A 24 -1.71 22.23 5.58
C MET A 24 -2.84 22.74 4.68
N GLU A 25 -3.64 23.71 5.11
CA GLU A 25 -4.70 24.30 4.28
C GLU A 25 -4.11 24.97 3.04
N LEU A 26 -3.11 25.85 3.20
CA LEU A 26 -2.47 26.55 2.07
C LEU A 26 -1.82 25.57 1.09
N ILE A 27 -1.15 24.54 1.62
CA ILE A 27 -0.58 23.46 0.81
C ILE A 27 -1.68 22.73 0.03
N TRP A 28 -2.81 22.46 0.69
CA TRP A 28 -3.94 21.72 0.13
C TRP A 28 -4.65 22.50 -0.98
N GLU A 29 -4.84 23.81 -0.82
CA GLU A 29 -5.39 24.70 -1.85
C GLU A 29 -4.60 24.61 -3.17
N GLU A 30 -3.27 24.49 -3.07
CA GLU A 30 -2.40 24.46 -4.23
C GLU A 30 -2.18 23.07 -4.84
N LEU A 31 -2.09 22.02 -4.01
CA LEU A 31 -1.68 20.67 -4.45
C LEU A 31 -2.80 19.64 -4.40
N GLY A 32 -3.87 19.89 -3.64
CA GLY A 32 -4.94 18.93 -3.38
C GLY A 32 -5.67 18.46 -4.63
N SER A 33 -5.79 19.30 -5.66
CA SER A 33 -6.42 18.95 -6.94
C SER A 33 -5.45 18.32 -7.96
N LYS A 34 -4.13 18.31 -7.68
CA LYS A 34 -3.08 17.99 -8.65
C LYS A 34 -2.49 16.59 -8.49
N PHE A 35 -3.09 15.71 -7.67
CA PHE A 35 -2.53 14.37 -7.40
C PHE A 35 -2.36 13.57 -8.69
N LYS A 36 -3.37 13.53 -9.55
CA LYS A 36 -3.32 12.78 -10.81
C LYS A 36 -2.16 13.27 -11.68
N ASP A 37 -2.08 14.58 -11.92
CA ASP A 37 -1.00 15.17 -12.73
C ASP A 37 0.38 14.88 -12.14
N LEU A 38 0.53 14.97 -10.81
CA LEU A 38 1.79 14.66 -10.13
C LEU A 38 2.18 13.19 -10.30
N LEU A 39 1.23 12.26 -10.21
CA LEU A 39 1.51 10.83 -10.42
C LEU A 39 1.87 10.55 -11.89
N GLU A 40 1.15 11.16 -12.85
CA GLU A 40 1.44 11.07 -14.28
C GLU A 40 2.82 11.61 -14.65
N MET A 41 3.27 12.68 -13.99
CA MET A 41 4.61 13.25 -14.15
C MET A 41 5.72 12.50 -13.38
N GLY A 42 5.41 11.38 -12.71
CA GLY A 42 6.39 10.64 -11.90
C GLY A 42 6.86 11.41 -10.66
N ARG A 43 6.01 12.27 -10.09
CA ARG A 43 6.27 13.07 -8.88
C ARG A 43 5.53 12.50 -7.66
N SER A 44 5.46 11.17 -7.56
CA SER A 44 4.80 10.45 -6.46
C SER A 44 5.37 10.78 -5.09
N GLY A 45 6.64 11.21 -4.99
CA GLY A 45 7.23 11.66 -3.74
C GLY A 45 6.50 12.86 -3.13
N VAL A 46 6.02 13.80 -3.95
CA VAL A 46 5.23 14.95 -3.48
C VAL A 46 3.91 14.48 -2.86
N VAL A 47 3.24 13.53 -3.52
CA VAL A 47 1.99 12.93 -3.02
C VAL A 47 2.25 12.17 -1.71
N ALA A 48 3.33 11.39 -1.63
CA ALA A 48 3.72 10.68 -0.41
C ALA A 48 4.00 11.64 0.75
N SER A 49 4.78 12.70 0.53
CA SER A 49 5.06 13.72 1.55
C SER A 49 3.81 14.45 2.01
N LEU A 50 2.85 14.70 1.11
CA LEU A 50 1.60 15.37 1.47
C LEU A 50 0.72 14.48 2.35
N ILE A 51 0.59 13.19 2.04
CA ILE A 51 -0.13 12.22 2.87
C ILE A 51 0.57 12.05 4.23
N ALA A 52 1.91 12.02 4.26
CA ALA A 52 2.64 11.97 5.52
C ALA A 52 2.45 13.23 6.36
N ALA A 53 2.40 14.41 5.74
CA ALA A 53 2.11 15.67 6.41
C ALA A 53 0.68 15.72 6.96
N SER A 54 -0.31 15.23 6.18
CA SER A 54 -1.71 15.16 6.61
C SER A 54 -1.87 14.31 7.87
N GLN A 55 -1.13 13.18 7.95
CA GLN A 55 -1.07 12.30 9.12
C GLN A 55 -0.44 12.99 10.32
N LYS A 56 0.75 13.56 10.12
CA LYS A 56 1.52 14.21 11.19
C LYS A 56 0.73 15.35 11.84
N LEU A 57 -0.07 16.07 11.05
CA LEU A 57 -0.83 17.24 11.49
C LEU A 57 -2.29 16.92 11.84
N HIS A 58 -2.71 15.66 11.70
CA HIS A 58 -4.10 15.21 11.85
C HIS A 58 -5.10 16.10 11.11
N SER A 59 -4.79 16.42 9.85
CA SER A 59 -5.54 17.37 9.04
C SER A 59 -5.61 16.90 7.60
N HIS A 60 -6.77 17.03 6.96
CA HIS A 60 -7.00 16.65 5.55
C HIS A 60 -6.79 15.15 5.22
N GLU A 61 -6.74 14.26 6.20
CA GLU A 61 -6.50 12.82 5.99
C GLU A 61 -7.52 12.18 5.03
N HIS A 62 -8.82 12.39 5.29
CA HIS A 62 -9.89 11.89 4.42
C HIS A 62 -9.80 12.48 3.02
N LYS A 63 -9.54 13.79 2.91
CA LYS A 63 -9.39 14.48 1.62
C LYS A 63 -8.21 13.90 0.83
N CYS A 64 -7.04 13.70 1.47
CA CYS A 64 -5.86 13.09 0.84
C CYS A 64 -6.14 11.68 0.33
N CYS A 65 -6.76 10.83 1.16
CA CYS A 65 -7.14 9.47 0.78
C CYS A 65 -8.10 9.44 -0.41
N HIS A 66 -9.12 10.29 -0.36
CA HIS A 66 -10.13 10.37 -1.40
C HIS A 66 -9.54 10.85 -2.73
N THR A 67 -8.75 11.93 -2.71
CA THR A 67 -8.09 12.44 -3.91
C THR A 67 -7.11 11.41 -4.49
N LEU A 68 -6.32 10.72 -3.66
CA LEU A 68 -5.43 9.66 -4.14
C LEU A 68 -6.20 8.53 -4.83
N ALA A 69 -7.33 8.09 -4.24
CA ALA A 69 -8.17 7.06 -4.84
C ALA A 69 -8.73 7.53 -6.20
N ALA A 70 -9.24 8.77 -6.27
CA ALA A 70 -9.75 9.36 -7.50
C ALA A 70 -8.67 9.56 -8.58
N ALA A 71 -7.40 9.71 -8.19
CA ALA A 71 -6.28 9.85 -9.13
C ALA A 71 -5.93 8.54 -9.84
N VAL A 72 -6.22 7.39 -9.23
CA VAL A 72 -5.88 6.05 -9.77
C VAL A 72 -7.11 5.22 -10.14
N CYS A 73 -8.31 5.68 -9.83
CA CYS A 73 -9.57 4.97 -10.06
C CYS A 73 -10.66 5.96 -10.45
N SER A 74 -11.38 5.67 -11.53
CA SER A 74 -12.48 6.52 -11.97
C SER A 74 -13.68 6.40 -11.02
N ALA A 75 -14.50 7.44 -10.90
CA ALA A 75 -15.64 7.45 -9.96
C ALA A 75 -16.69 6.33 -10.21
N ASN A 76 -16.81 5.88 -11.46
CA ASN A 76 -17.75 4.82 -11.86
C ASN A 76 -17.13 3.41 -11.82
N GLU A 77 -15.86 3.31 -11.46
CA GLU A 77 -15.12 2.06 -11.46
C GLU A 77 -15.12 1.44 -10.05
N SER A 78 -15.14 0.11 -9.99
CA SER A 78 -14.94 -0.62 -8.73
C SER A 78 -13.59 -0.25 -8.10
N PRO A 79 -13.51 -0.04 -6.77
CA PRO A 79 -12.26 0.29 -6.09
C PRO A 79 -11.25 -0.86 -6.08
N THR A 80 -11.59 -2.03 -6.64
CA THR A 80 -10.75 -3.23 -6.65
C THR A 80 -9.37 -2.99 -7.24
N GLY A 81 -9.23 -2.09 -8.22
CA GLY A 81 -7.96 -1.78 -8.88
C GLY A 81 -7.03 -0.81 -8.13
N ILE A 82 -7.48 -0.13 -7.08
CA ILE A 82 -6.72 0.97 -6.44
C ILE A 82 -5.33 0.51 -5.93
N VAL A 83 -5.30 -0.52 -5.09
CA VAL A 83 -4.06 -1.03 -4.49
C VAL A 83 -3.11 -1.62 -5.54
N PRO A 84 -3.56 -2.51 -6.46
CA PRO A 84 -2.73 -2.97 -7.57
C PRO A 84 -2.09 -1.84 -8.39
N ARG A 85 -2.88 -0.82 -8.74
CA ARG A 85 -2.38 0.31 -9.54
C ARG A 85 -1.34 1.14 -8.80
N ILE A 86 -1.48 1.32 -7.49
CA ILE A 86 -0.48 2.04 -6.69
C ILE A 86 0.78 1.18 -6.47
N LEU A 87 0.64 -0.13 -6.26
CA LEU A 87 1.79 -1.06 -6.19
C LEU A 87 2.62 -1.02 -7.48
N PHE A 88 1.98 -0.81 -8.63
CA PHE A 88 2.62 -0.73 -9.93
C PHE A 88 2.42 0.63 -10.59
N LEU A 89 2.62 1.71 -9.82
CA LEU A 89 2.30 3.08 -10.20
C LEU A 89 2.86 3.47 -11.57
N GLU A 90 4.15 3.22 -11.80
CA GLU A 90 4.81 3.53 -13.07
C GLU A 90 4.22 2.73 -14.24
N SER A 91 4.05 1.42 -14.08
CA SER A 91 3.43 0.56 -15.10
C SER A 91 2.01 1.01 -15.45
N TYR A 92 1.21 1.39 -14.45
CA TYR A 92 -0.16 1.86 -14.66
C TYR A 92 -0.20 3.20 -15.41
N PHE A 93 0.57 4.20 -14.98
CA PHE A 93 0.54 5.53 -15.60
C PHE A 93 1.20 5.57 -16.98
N CYS A 94 2.23 4.75 -17.22
CA CYS A 94 2.83 4.58 -18.54
C CYS A 94 2.00 3.73 -19.51
N CYS A 95 0.98 3.00 -19.03
CA CYS A 95 0.09 2.24 -19.89
C CYS A 95 -0.78 3.17 -20.75
N LYS A 96 -0.74 2.95 -22.07
CA LYS A 96 -1.58 3.68 -23.04
C LYS A 96 -3.06 3.34 -22.87
N ASP A 97 -3.35 2.06 -22.66
CA ASP A 97 -4.70 1.56 -22.44
C ASP A 97 -4.90 1.19 -20.97
N LYS A 98 -5.36 2.17 -20.19
CA LYS A 98 -5.64 1.99 -18.76
C LYS A 98 -6.81 1.05 -18.49
N SER A 99 -7.72 0.86 -19.45
CA SER A 99 -8.90 0.01 -19.29
C SER A 99 -8.55 -1.48 -19.31
N ASN A 100 -7.52 -1.85 -20.09
CA ASN A 100 -7.00 -3.21 -20.19
C ASN A 100 -5.73 -3.44 -19.35
N TRP A 101 -5.36 -2.49 -18.48
CA TRP A 101 -4.22 -2.67 -17.59
C TRP A 101 -4.48 -3.81 -16.60
N ASN A 102 -3.52 -4.72 -16.48
CA ASN A 102 -3.57 -5.86 -15.59
C ASN A 102 -2.30 -5.96 -14.75
N TRP A 103 -2.31 -6.87 -13.77
CA TRP A 103 -1.19 -7.13 -12.89
C TRP A 103 0.06 -7.55 -13.70
N PRO A 104 1.15 -6.77 -13.68
CA PRO A 104 2.38 -7.11 -14.39
C PRO A 104 3.08 -8.30 -13.73
N LYS A 105 3.50 -9.28 -14.52
CA LYS A 105 4.23 -10.46 -14.01
C LYS A 105 5.71 -10.16 -13.87
N ALA A 106 6.30 -10.55 -12.74
CA ALA A 106 7.76 -10.47 -12.50
C ALA A 106 8.34 -9.05 -12.61
N VAL A 107 7.52 -8.03 -12.32
CA VAL A 107 7.95 -6.64 -12.23
C VAL A 107 8.07 -6.29 -10.75
N LYS A 108 9.14 -5.59 -10.37
CA LYS A 108 9.31 -5.10 -8.99
C LYS A 108 8.24 -4.06 -8.66
N MET A 109 7.69 -4.11 -7.45
CA MET A 109 6.69 -3.11 -7.04
C MET A 109 7.34 -1.73 -6.86
N HIS A 110 6.56 -0.69 -7.18
CA HIS A 110 7.01 0.69 -7.15
C HIS A 110 7.23 1.16 -5.72
N VAL A 111 8.49 1.44 -5.36
CA VAL A 111 8.91 1.77 -3.99
C VAL A 111 8.07 2.89 -3.38
N MET A 112 7.88 4.00 -4.10
CA MET A 112 7.09 5.12 -3.57
C MET A 112 5.60 4.80 -3.49
N GLY A 113 5.09 3.94 -4.39
CA GLY A 113 3.73 3.45 -4.33
C GLY A 113 3.49 2.60 -3.08
N SER A 114 4.43 1.71 -2.76
CA SER A 114 4.41 0.94 -1.51
C SER A 114 4.48 1.83 -0.27
N LEU A 115 5.29 2.89 -0.26
CA LEU A 115 5.35 3.85 0.85
C LEU A 115 4.03 4.62 1.02
N ILE A 116 3.43 5.07 -0.08
CA ILE A 116 2.11 5.72 -0.07
C ILE A 116 1.07 4.78 0.57
N LEU A 117 1.00 3.52 0.14
CA LEU A 117 0.05 2.55 0.68
C LEU A 117 0.30 2.25 2.17
N GLN A 118 1.57 2.13 2.58
CA GLN A 118 1.92 1.97 3.98
C GLN A 118 1.42 3.14 4.83
N SER A 119 1.56 4.38 4.34
CA SER A 119 0.97 5.55 4.99
C SER A 119 -0.54 5.44 5.01
N VAL A 120 -1.19 5.19 3.88
CA VAL A 120 -2.65 5.08 3.79
C VAL A 120 -3.20 4.10 4.82
N PHE A 121 -2.64 2.89 4.96
CA PHE A 121 -3.13 1.91 5.92
C PHE A 121 -2.94 2.28 7.40
N ARG A 122 -2.23 3.35 7.73
CA ARG A 122 -2.15 3.91 9.09
C ARG A 122 -3.26 4.91 9.42
N LEU A 123 -4.03 5.33 8.43
CA LEU A 123 -5.14 6.28 8.62
C LEU A 123 -6.35 5.63 9.29
N PRO A 124 -7.26 6.44 9.85
CA PRO A 124 -8.54 5.97 10.37
C PRO A 124 -9.30 5.13 9.34
N SER A 125 -9.95 4.07 9.82
CA SER A 125 -10.54 3.05 8.94
C SER A 125 -11.62 3.62 8.01
N GLU A 126 -12.29 4.68 8.45
CA GLU A 126 -13.37 5.36 7.75
C GLU A 126 -12.84 6.03 6.47
N SER A 127 -11.59 6.48 6.48
CA SER A 127 -10.96 7.18 5.35
C SER A 127 -10.36 6.23 4.30
N ILE A 128 -10.27 4.93 4.61
CA ILE A 128 -9.50 3.97 3.78
C ILE A 128 -10.33 2.80 3.25
N GLN A 129 -11.66 2.87 3.34
CA GLN A 129 -12.56 1.81 2.86
C GLN A 129 -12.31 1.36 1.40
N PRO A 130 -12.01 2.26 0.43
CA PRO A 130 -11.68 1.84 -0.93
C PRO A 130 -10.42 0.97 -1.00
N TYR A 131 -9.39 1.30 -0.23
CA TYR A 131 -8.12 0.56 -0.18
C TYR A 131 -8.27 -0.80 0.50
N ILE A 132 -9.05 -0.86 1.57
CA ILE A 132 -9.42 -2.11 2.25
C ILE A 132 -10.17 -3.03 1.29
N THR A 133 -11.15 -2.49 0.56
CA THR A 133 -11.90 -3.25 -0.45
C THR A 133 -10.98 -3.77 -1.54
N SER A 134 -10.07 -2.93 -2.02
CA SER A 134 -9.09 -3.29 -3.05
C SER A 134 -8.17 -4.43 -2.62
N ILE A 135 -7.44 -4.27 -1.50
CA ILE A 135 -6.46 -5.26 -1.06
C ILE A 135 -7.12 -6.60 -0.69
N THR A 136 -8.31 -6.58 -0.09
CA THR A 136 -9.01 -7.82 0.27
C THR A 136 -9.68 -8.51 -0.92
N SER A 137 -9.78 -7.85 -2.07
CA SER A 137 -10.33 -8.40 -3.31
C SER A 137 -9.27 -8.95 -4.27
N MET A 138 -7.99 -8.60 -4.09
CA MET A 138 -6.88 -9.15 -4.87
C MET A 138 -6.84 -10.68 -4.83
N GLU A 139 -6.50 -11.30 -5.95
CA GLU A 139 -6.37 -12.76 -6.05
C GLU A 139 -5.21 -13.31 -5.17
N ALA A 140 -5.27 -14.60 -4.83
CA ALA A 140 -4.32 -15.23 -3.90
C ALA A 140 -2.87 -15.19 -4.44
N ASN A 141 -2.68 -15.45 -5.73
CA ASN A 141 -1.40 -15.31 -6.44
C ASN A 141 -0.83 -13.90 -6.35
N HIS A 142 -1.64 -12.85 -6.52
CA HIS A 142 -1.18 -11.45 -6.43
C HIS A 142 -0.79 -11.08 -4.99
N ILE A 143 -1.50 -11.60 -3.99
CA ILE A 143 -1.15 -11.41 -2.56
C ILE A 143 0.15 -12.16 -2.21
N LEU A 144 0.35 -13.35 -2.77
CA LEU A 144 1.59 -14.10 -2.64
C LEU A 144 2.77 -13.37 -3.27
N GLU A 145 2.61 -12.90 -4.51
CA GLU A 145 3.65 -12.12 -5.21
C GLU A 145 3.98 -10.82 -4.45
N ALA A 146 2.97 -10.12 -3.94
CA ALA A 146 3.18 -8.96 -3.07
C ALA A 146 3.95 -9.31 -1.80
N SER A 147 3.63 -10.42 -1.15
CA SER A 147 4.31 -10.85 0.08
C SER A 147 5.79 -11.24 -0.15
N LYS A 148 6.16 -11.60 -1.38
CA LYS A 148 7.56 -11.87 -1.79
C LYS A 148 8.32 -10.61 -2.21
N ASP A 149 7.63 -9.54 -2.60
CA ASP A 149 8.27 -8.27 -2.90
C ASP A 149 8.62 -7.47 -1.63
N SER A 150 9.79 -6.83 -1.59
CA SER A 150 10.24 -6.04 -0.42
C SER A 150 9.31 -4.87 -0.06
N GLY A 151 8.73 -4.18 -1.05
CA GLY A 151 7.77 -3.11 -0.86
C GLY A 151 6.34 -3.64 -0.68
N GLY A 152 5.97 -4.66 -1.45
CA GLY A 152 4.68 -5.35 -1.34
C GLY A 152 4.44 -5.94 0.06
N ALA A 153 5.43 -6.65 0.62
CA ALA A 153 5.37 -7.23 1.95
C ALA A 153 5.04 -6.17 3.01
N ARG A 154 5.70 -5.01 2.95
CA ARG A 154 5.44 -3.89 3.86
C ARG A 154 4.03 -3.31 3.71
N VAL A 155 3.44 -3.36 2.52
CA VAL A 155 2.03 -2.98 2.31
C VAL A 155 1.10 -3.99 2.96
N ILE A 156 1.35 -5.29 2.79
CA ILE A 156 0.58 -6.35 3.45
C ILE A 156 0.65 -6.20 4.97
N GLU A 157 1.85 -6.02 5.52
CA GLU A 157 2.09 -5.82 6.95
C GLU A 157 1.39 -4.56 7.49
N ALA A 158 1.41 -3.46 6.74
CA ALA A 158 0.72 -2.22 7.09
C ALA A 158 -0.80 -2.42 7.15
N PHE A 159 -1.38 -3.15 6.19
CA PHE A 159 -2.79 -3.51 6.23
C PHE A 159 -3.13 -4.41 7.42
N LEU A 160 -2.33 -5.44 7.69
CA LEU A 160 -2.53 -6.33 8.86
C LEU A 160 -2.41 -5.56 10.18
N SER A 161 -1.63 -4.48 10.21
CA SER A 161 -1.46 -3.60 11.38
C SER A 161 -2.47 -2.44 11.43
N SER A 162 -3.29 -2.25 10.40
CA SER A 162 -4.26 -1.13 10.29
C SER A 162 -5.44 -1.25 11.26
N ASN A 163 -6.32 -0.25 11.28
CA ASN A 163 -7.59 -0.29 12.03
C ASN A 163 -8.70 -1.07 11.30
N ALA A 164 -8.40 -1.78 10.20
CA ALA A 164 -9.37 -2.64 9.53
C ALA A 164 -9.89 -3.77 10.43
N SER A 165 -11.13 -4.23 10.20
CA SER A 165 -11.72 -5.27 11.02
C SER A 165 -10.93 -6.59 10.95
N GLY A 166 -10.87 -7.32 12.06
CA GLY A 166 -10.16 -8.61 12.12
C GLY A 166 -10.69 -9.63 11.09
N LYS A 167 -11.98 -9.56 10.72
CA LYS A 167 -12.57 -10.39 9.66
C LYS A 167 -11.92 -10.13 8.31
N LEU A 168 -11.71 -8.86 7.95
CA LEU A 168 -11.11 -8.46 6.68
C LEU A 168 -9.62 -8.79 6.64
N LYS A 169 -8.91 -8.60 7.76
CA LYS A 169 -7.50 -9.02 7.88
C LYS A 169 -7.35 -10.53 7.71
N ARG A 170 -8.16 -11.33 8.40
CA ARG A 170 -8.17 -12.79 8.25
C ARG A 170 -8.54 -13.24 6.83
N LYS A 171 -9.42 -12.53 6.12
CA LYS A 171 -9.74 -12.80 4.71
C LYS A 171 -8.49 -12.72 3.82
N LEU A 172 -7.56 -11.80 4.12
CA LEU A 172 -6.28 -11.73 3.42
C LEU A 172 -5.37 -12.89 3.83
N VAL A 173 -5.26 -13.18 5.14
CA VAL A 173 -4.40 -14.27 5.64
C VAL A 173 -4.78 -15.63 5.06
N VAL A 174 -6.08 -15.92 4.94
CA VAL A 174 -6.57 -17.17 4.32
C VAL A 174 -6.05 -17.37 2.89
N LYS A 175 -5.82 -16.29 2.13
CA LYS A 175 -5.29 -16.36 0.75
C LYS A 175 -3.82 -16.77 0.69
N LEU A 176 -3.11 -16.75 1.81
CA LEU A 176 -1.71 -17.17 1.92
C LEU A 176 -1.54 -18.59 2.48
N GLN A 177 -2.64 -19.28 2.83
CA GLN A 177 -2.58 -20.68 3.23
C GLN A 177 -1.97 -21.54 2.11
N GLY A 178 -1.11 -22.47 2.49
CA GLY A 178 -0.30 -23.29 1.59
C GLY A 178 1.02 -22.64 1.16
N HIS A 179 1.28 -21.39 1.55
CA HIS A 179 2.48 -20.64 1.14
C HIS A 179 3.29 -20.06 2.31
N PHE A 180 2.90 -20.26 3.57
CA PHE A 180 3.63 -19.72 4.72
C PHE A 180 5.03 -20.34 4.86
N GLY A 181 5.19 -21.61 4.53
CA GLY A 181 6.50 -22.28 4.50
C GLY A 181 7.44 -21.70 3.44
N GLU A 182 6.94 -21.35 2.25
CA GLU A 182 7.75 -20.69 1.23
C GLU A 182 8.07 -19.24 1.61
N LEU A 183 7.08 -18.51 2.14
CA LEU A 183 7.25 -17.11 2.54
C LEU A 183 8.24 -16.94 3.69
N SER A 184 8.28 -17.86 4.64
CA SER A 184 9.18 -17.78 5.79
C SER A 184 10.66 -17.89 5.37
N MET A 185 10.94 -18.56 4.26
CA MET A 185 12.27 -18.67 3.67
C MET A 185 12.70 -17.40 2.91
N HIS A 186 11.80 -16.46 2.68
CA HIS A 186 12.09 -15.21 1.98
C HIS A 186 12.51 -14.10 2.98
N PRO A 187 13.58 -13.31 2.71
CA PRO A 187 14.09 -12.31 3.66
C PRO A 187 13.06 -11.28 4.14
N SER A 188 12.12 -10.87 3.27
CA SER A 188 11.00 -9.99 3.65
C SER A 188 9.76 -10.75 4.12
N GLY A 189 9.64 -12.03 3.77
CA GLY A 189 8.43 -12.81 3.99
C GLY A 189 8.27 -13.31 5.43
N SER A 190 9.36 -13.56 6.15
CA SER A 190 9.34 -13.97 7.56
C SER A 190 8.56 -13.00 8.46
N PHE A 191 8.78 -11.70 8.31
CA PHE A 191 8.02 -10.65 9.02
C PHE A 191 6.53 -10.65 8.65
N THR A 192 6.22 -10.88 7.38
CA THR A 192 4.83 -11.00 6.92
C THR A 192 4.15 -12.23 7.52
N VAL A 193 4.82 -13.38 7.58
CA VAL A 193 4.32 -14.61 8.23
C VAL A 193 4.02 -14.35 9.72
N GLU A 194 4.93 -13.67 10.43
CA GLU A 194 4.71 -13.32 11.84
C GLU A 194 3.48 -12.42 12.03
N LYS A 195 3.30 -11.40 11.18
CA LYS A 195 2.11 -10.53 11.20
C LYS A 195 0.83 -11.30 10.89
N CYS A 196 0.86 -12.24 9.95
CA CYS A 196 -0.24 -13.14 9.66
C CYS A 196 -0.60 -14.00 10.87
N PHE A 197 0.40 -14.59 11.55
CA PHE A 197 0.19 -15.39 12.76
C PHE A 197 -0.47 -14.60 13.88
N ASN A 198 0.03 -13.39 14.17
CA ASN A 198 -0.49 -12.53 15.22
C ASN A 198 -1.95 -12.11 14.96
N THR A 199 -2.32 -11.91 13.69
CA THR A 199 -3.67 -11.47 13.26
C THR A 199 -4.68 -12.63 13.13
N SER A 200 -4.19 -13.87 13.20
CA SER A 200 -4.97 -15.09 12.99
C SER A 200 -5.73 -15.56 14.22
N ASN A 201 -6.76 -16.37 13.99
CA ASN A 201 -7.40 -17.18 15.04
C ASN A 201 -6.62 -18.48 15.27
N VAL A 202 -7.03 -19.30 16.24
CA VAL A 202 -6.34 -20.54 16.60
C VAL A 202 -6.16 -21.49 15.40
N SER A 203 -7.23 -21.73 14.63
CA SER A 203 -7.18 -22.61 13.46
C SER A 203 -6.20 -22.12 12.38
N LEU A 204 -6.16 -20.82 12.10
CA LEU A 204 -5.20 -20.27 11.13
C LEU A 204 -3.76 -20.31 11.67
N ARG A 205 -3.57 -20.10 12.98
CA ARG A 205 -2.25 -20.22 13.61
C ARG A 205 -1.72 -21.65 13.52
N GLU A 206 -2.58 -22.64 13.73
CA GLU A 206 -2.23 -24.05 13.56
C GLU A 206 -1.81 -24.35 12.13
N ALA A 207 -2.57 -23.88 11.13
CA ALA A 207 -2.20 -24.03 9.71
C ALA A 207 -0.83 -23.40 9.40
N ILE A 208 -0.58 -22.17 9.87
CA ILE A 208 0.73 -21.51 9.70
C ILE A 208 1.85 -22.36 10.33
N VAL A 209 1.67 -22.82 11.57
CA VAL A 209 2.69 -23.62 12.27
C VAL A 209 2.96 -24.96 11.56
N LEU A 210 1.92 -25.63 11.05
CA LEU A 210 2.08 -26.87 10.28
C LEU A 210 2.89 -26.66 9.01
N GLU A 211 2.66 -25.56 8.30
CA GLU A 211 3.45 -25.21 7.10
C GLU A 211 4.90 -24.84 7.43
N LEU A 212 5.15 -24.14 8.55
CA LEU A 212 6.51 -23.83 9.02
C LEU A 212 7.26 -25.08 9.48
N LEU A 213 6.58 -26.03 10.09
CA LEU A 213 7.16 -27.30 10.52
C LEU A 213 7.69 -28.10 9.31
N ALA A 214 6.98 -28.06 8.19
CA ALA A 214 7.39 -28.74 6.96
C ALA A 214 8.71 -28.23 6.36
N VAL A 215 9.11 -26.99 6.68
CA VAL A 215 10.36 -26.35 6.21
C VAL A 215 11.33 -26.05 7.35
N GLN A 216 11.11 -26.64 8.54
CA GLN A 216 11.86 -26.32 9.75
C GLN A 216 13.38 -26.52 9.59
N THR A 217 13.77 -27.58 8.88
CA THR A 217 15.18 -27.92 8.65
C THR A 217 15.92 -26.86 7.85
N GLU A 218 15.26 -26.26 6.88
CA GLU A 218 15.77 -25.18 6.04
C GLU A 218 15.73 -23.86 6.79
N LEU A 219 14.63 -23.56 7.49
CA LEU A 219 14.45 -22.33 8.25
C LEU A 219 15.48 -22.18 9.38
N SER A 220 15.91 -23.29 9.99
CA SER A 220 16.96 -23.25 11.03
C SER A 220 18.34 -22.78 10.54
N LYS A 221 18.52 -22.66 9.22
CA LYS A 221 19.79 -22.30 8.56
C LYS A 221 19.81 -20.87 8.02
N THR A 222 18.67 -20.18 7.99
CA THR A 222 18.53 -18.78 7.56
C THR A 222 18.77 -17.83 8.71
#